data_AF-A0A392NDU7-F1
#
_entry.id   AF-A0A392NDU7-F1
#
_cell.length_a   1.000
_cell.length_b   1.000
_cell.length_c   1.000
_cell.angle_alpha   90.00
_cell.angle_beta   90.00
_cell.angle_gamma   90.00
#
_symmetry.space_group_name_H-M   'P 1'
#
loop_
_entity.id
_entity.type
_entity.pdbx_description
1 polymer ?
#
loop_
_entity_poly.entity_id
_entity_poly.type
_entity_poly.pdbx_seq_one_letter_code
_entity_poly.pdbx_strand_id
1 'polypeptide(L)'
;VFVLSASQGPEVGLELFRNVPYFRVLVCGGDGTVAWVLDAIEKYNFESPPPVAIIPLGTGNDLSRVMNWGGGFSALDGQGGLTMLLHDISSNAAVTMLDRWEVKLAEESSEGKPYKMKTKSMMNYLGIGCDAKVAYEFHVTREINPEKFSSQVHILPP
;
A
#
# COMPACT_ATOMS: atom_id res chain seq x y z
N VAL A 1 -4.56 10.63 14.14
CA VAL A 1 -5.07 9.56 13.24
C VAL A 1 -5.78 10.25 12.09
N PHE A 2 -5.45 9.88 10.84
CA PHE A 2 -6.07 10.44 9.63
C PHE A 2 -6.79 9.32 8.91
N VAL A 3 -8.04 9.57 8.50
CA VAL A 3 -8.81 8.63 7.69
C VAL A 3 -8.61 9.03 6.24
N LEU A 4 -8.07 8.12 5.43
CA LEU A 4 -7.84 8.37 4.01
C LEU A 4 -9.09 8.02 3.21
N SER A 5 -9.46 8.89 2.27
CA SER A 5 -10.57 8.69 1.35
C SER A 5 -10.33 9.44 0.05
N ALA A 6 -11.13 9.19 -0.99
CA ALA A 6 -10.98 9.86 -2.28
C ALA A 6 -10.99 11.41 -2.19
N SER A 7 -11.62 11.99 -1.16
CA SER A 7 -11.65 13.44 -0.91
C SER A 7 -10.57 13.94 0.05
N GLN A 8 -9.88 13.04 0.75
CA GLN A 8 -8.84 13.39 1.74
C GLN A 8 -7.69 12.40 1.69
N GLY A 9 -6.60 12.83 1.06
CA GLY A 9 -5.36 12.06 0.97
C GLY A 9 -4.44 12.25 2.17
N PRO A 10 -3.32 11.49 2.20
CA PRO A 10 -2.32 11.55 3.27
C PRO A 10 -1.61 12.92 3.37
N GLU A 11 -1.69 13.75 2.33
CA GLU A 11 -1.08 15.08 2.24
C GLU A 11 -1.48 15.98 3.42
N VAL A 12 -2.74 15.90 3.88
CA VAL A 12 -3.23 16.70 5.02
C VAL A 12 -2.46 16.36 6.30
N GLY A 13 -2.20 15.07 6.54
CA GLY A 13 -1.44 14.63 7.70
C GLY A 13 0.05 14.96 7.56
N LEU A 14 0.62 14.76 6.38
CA LEU A 14 2.03 15.06 6.11
C LEU A 14 2.34 16.56 6.26
N GLU A 15 1.45 17.45 5.80
CA GLU A 15 1.60 18.89 5.99
C GLU A 15 1.55 19.29 7.46
N LEU A 16 0.60 18.72 8.23
CA LEU A 16 0.46 19.05 9.65
C LEU A 16 1.72 18.71 10.47
N PHE A 17 2.41 17.63 10.10
CA PHE A 17 3.61 17.16 10.79
C PHE A 17 4.92 17.53 10.10
N ARG A 18 4.90 18.36 9.05
CA ARG A 18 6.08 18.73 8.26
C ARG A 18 7.27 19.20 9.09
N ASN A 19 7.01 19.97 10.14
CA ASN A 19 8.04 20.59 10.97
C ASN A 19 8.38 19.75 12.23
N VAL A 20 7.78 18.57 12.38
CA VAL A 20 8.06 17.70 13.52
C VAL A 20 9.30 16.86 13.19
N PRO A 21 10.40 16.98 13.95
CA PRO A 21 11.60 16.19 13.67
C PRO A 21 11.35 14.71 13.96
N TYR A 22 11.86 13.83 13.10
CA TYR A 22 11.88 12.37 13.28
C TYR A 22 10.51 11.72 13.54
N PHE A 23 9.42 12.30 13.02
CA PHE A 23 8.11 11.66 13.10
C PHE A 23 8.09 10.35 12.28
N ARG A 24 7.25 9.41 12.70
CA ARG A 24 7.05 8.12 12.03
C ARG A 24 5.61 8.04 11.54
N VAL A 25 5.40 7.30 10.45
CA VAL A 25 4.07 7.07 9.88
C VAL A 25 3.68 5.62 10.08
N LEU A 26 2.50 5.40 10.65
CA LEU A 26 1.90 4.07 10.78
C LEU A 26 0.68 3.99 9.87
N VAL A 27 0.72 3.08 8.89
CA VAL A 27 -0.35 2.90 7.90
C VAL A 27 -1.17 1.68 8.24
N CYS A 28 -2.46 1.89 8.50
CA CYS A 28 -3.42 0.81 8.73
C CYS A 28 -4.20 0.55 7.43
N GLY A 29 -3.84 -0.49 6.68
CA GLY A 29 -4.40 -0.73 5.35
C GLY A 29 -3.75 -1.91 4.63
N GLY A 30 -3.91 -1.95 3.31
CA GLY A 30 -3.20 -2.90 2.43
C GLY A 30 -2.14 -2.21 1.58
N ASP A 31 -1.53 -2.96 0.65
CA ASP A 31 -0.44 -2.46 -0.20
C ASP A 31 -0.79 -1.18 -0.97
N GLY A 32 -2.05 -1.05 -1.45
CA GLY A 32 -2.51 0.15 -2.16
C GLY A 32 -2.53 1.41 -1.27
N THR A 33 -2.91 1.26 0.00
CA THR A 33 -2.89 2.37 0.97
C THR A 33 -1.45 2.78 1.28
N VAL A 34 -0.56 1.80 1.46
CA VAL A 34 0.87 2.04 1.69
C VAL A 34 1.50 2.75 0.48
N ALA A 35 1.18 2.31 -0.74
CA ALA A 35 1.64 2.94 -1.99
C ALA A 35 1.28 4.44 -2.02
N TRP A 36 0.03 4.76 -1.70
CA TRP A 36 -0.48 6.13 -1.71
C TRP A 36 0.24 7.02 -0.69
N VAL A 37 0.50 6.50 0.51
CA VAL A 37 1.25 7.23 1.55
C VAL A 37 2.69 7.47 1.10
N LEU A 38 3.35 6.46 0.52
CA LEU A 38 4.72 6.59 0.00
C LEU A 38 4.80 7.59 -1.17
N ASP A 39 3.84 7.56 -2.10
CA ASP A 39 3.72 8.53 -3.20
C ASP A 39 3.59 9.96 -2.67
N ALA A 40 2.82 10.16 -1.60
CA ALA A 40 2.65 11.48 -1.00
C ALA A 40 3.92 11.94 -0.26
N ILE A 41 4.59 11.05 0.47
CA ILE A 41 5.89 11.37 1.11
C ILE A 41 6.92 11.79 0.06
N GLU A 42 6.99 11.07 -1.06
CA GLU A 42 7.90 11.36 -2.16
C GLU A 42 7.60 12.73 -2.81
N LYS A 43 6.32 13.04 -3.07
CA LYS A 43 5.91 14.35 -3.60
C LYS A 43 6.25 15.52 -2.68
N TYR A 44 6.22 15.29 -1.37
CA TYR A 44 6.55 16.32 -0.37
C TYR A 44 8.05 16.58 -0.24
N ASN A 45 8.89 15.69 -0.79
CA ASN A 45 10.34 15.83 -0.89
C ASN A 45 10.99 16.26 0.44
N PHE A 46 10.67 15.51 1.51
CA PHE A 46 11.29 15.71 2.82
C PHE A 46 12.81 15.55 2.73
N GLU A 47 13.55 16.41 3.45
CA GLU A 47 15.01 16.27 3.58
C GLU A 47 15.39 14.91 4.18
N SER A 48 14.60 14.45 5.16
CA SER A 48 14.65 13.09 5.70
C SER A 48 13.23 12.52 5.68
N PRO A 49 12.89 11.63 4.73
CA PRO A 49 11.59 10.99 4.67
C PRO A 49 11.25 10.25 5.97
N PRO A 50 10.03 10.38 6.51
CA PRO A 50 9.64 9.66 7.72
C PRO A 50 9.57 8.15 7.44
N PRO A 51 10.06 7.29 8.35
CA PRO A 51 9.91 5.85 8.20
C PRO A 51 8.43 5.45 8.29
N VAL A 52 8.05 4.44 7.52
CA VAL A 52 6.67 3.94 7.41
C VAL A 52 6.58 2.52 7.94
N ALA A 53 5.65 2.27 8.86
CA ALA A 53 5.29 0.94 9.35
C ALA A 53 3.85 0.58 8.93
N ILE A 54 3.51 -0.71 8.91
CA ILE A 54 2.26 -1.22 8.35
C ILE A 54 1.51 -2.03 9.41
N ILE A 55 0.21 -1.76 9.57
CA ILE A 55 -0.75 -2.68 10.16
C ILE A 55 -1.56 -3.29 9.02
N PRO A 56 -1.44 -4.60 8.75
CA PRO A 56 -2.05 -5.25 7.59
C PRO A 56 -3.56 -5.43 7.78
N LEU A 57 -4.34 -4.45 7.36
CA LEU A 57 -5.81 -4.48 7.39
C LEU A 57 -6.44 -4.70 6.01
N GLY A 58 -5.62 -4.82 4.96
CA GLY A 58 -6.10 -5.05 3.59
C GLY A 58 -6.29 -6.52 3.22
N THR A 59 -6.78 -6.75 2.01
CA THR A 59 -6.82 -8.08 1.39
C THR A 59 -5.50 -8.46 0.70
N GLY A 60 -4.73 -7.47 0.23
CA GLY A 60 -3.37 -7.61 -0.27
C GLY A 60 -2.40 -6.91 0.69
N ASN A 61 -1.54 -7.70 1.33
CA ASN A 61 -0.61 -7.27 2.38
C ASN A 61 0.80 -7.84 2.11
N ASP A 62 1.19 -7.94 0.84
CA ASP A 62 2.43 -8.62 0.45
C ASP A 62 3.66 -7.89 0.99
N LEU A 63 3.65 -6.56 1.00
CA LEU A 63 4.74 -5.78 1.58
C LEU A 63 4.84 -6.01 3.09
N SER A 64 3.70 -6.08 3.79
CA SER A 64 3.66 -6.39 5.22
C SER A 64 4.23 -7.77 5.53
N ARG A 65 3.94 -8.78 4.70
CA ARG A 65 4.49 -10.14 4.84
C ARG A 65 6.00 -10.15 4.67
N VAL A 66 6.52 -9.46 3.65
CA VAL A 66 7.96 -9.36 3.38
C VAL A 66 8.68 -8.60 4.50
N MET A 67 8.06 -7.55 5.04
CA MET A 67 8.59 -6.77 6.16
C MET A 67 8.34 -7.41 7.54
N ASN A 68 7.82 -8.64 7.57
CA ASN A 68 7.57 -9.42 8.78
C ASN A 68 6.56 -8.80 9.76
N TRP A 69 5.62 -8.00 9.28
CA TRP A 69 4.48 -7.47 10.03
C TRP A 69 3.21 -8.33 9.93
N GLY A 70 3.30 -9.43 9.17
CA GLY A 70 2.24 -10.43 9.03
C GLY A 70 1.30 -10.18 7.86
N GLY A 71 0.37 -11.12 7.64
CA GLY A 71 -0.51 -11.15 6.46
C GLY A 71 -1.93 -10.62 6.68
N GLY A 72 -2.30 -10.28 7.91
CA GLY A 72 -3.65 -9.85 8.27
C GLY A 72 -3.89 -9.96 9.78
N PHE A 73 -4.96 -9.32 10.27
CA PHE A 73 -5.28 -9.28 11.70
C PHE A 73 -5.53 -10.66 12.32
N SER A 74 -6.15 -11.59 11.59
CA SER A 74 -6.38 -12.97 12.04
C SER A 74 -5.09 -13.77 12.26
N ALA A 75 -3.99 -13.39 11.59
CA ALA A 75 -2.68 -13.98 11.86
C ALA A 75 -2.05 -13.46 13.16
N LEU A 76 -2.51 -12.29 13.66
CA LEU A 76 -2.01 -11.69 14.89
C LEU A 76 -2.60 -12.33 16.14
N ASP A 77 -3.79 -12.93 16.05
CA ASP A 77 -4.47 -13.56 17.19
C ASP A 77 -3.65 -14.72 17.81
N GLY A 78 -2.75 -15.34 17.03
CA GLY A 78 -1.84 -16.39 17.52
C GLY A 78 -0.48 -15.89 18.05
N GLN A 79 -0.16 -14.60 17.90
CA GLN A 79 1.17 -14.01 18.15
C GLN A 79 1.15 -12.85 19.18
N GLY A 80 0.17 -12.83 20.08
CA GLY A 80 0.06 -11.76 21.09
C GLY A 80 -0.74 -10.54 20.63
N GLY A 81 -1.39 -10.63 19.45
CA GLY A 81 -2.36 -9.66 18.96
C GLY A 81 -1.77 -8.30 18.57
N LEU A 82 -2.66 -7.32 18.43
CA LEU A 82 -2.31 -5.94 18.05
C LEU A 82 -1.31 -5.29 19.01
N THR A 83 -1.39 -5.58 20.31
CA THR A 83 -0.49 -5.01 21.31
C THR A 83 0.95 -5.45 21.08
N MET A 84 1.19 -6.73 20.76
CA MET A 84 2.52 -7.23 20.45
C MET A 84 3.05 -6.60 19.16
N LEU A 85 2.22 -6.51 18.11
CA LEU A 85 2.60 -5.87 16.86
C LEU A 85 3.01 -4.41 17.06
N LEU A 86 2.22 -3.64 17.82
CA LEU A 86 2.55 -2.24 18.13
C LEU A 86 3.83 -2.11 18.93
N HIS A 87 4.06 -3.02 19.89
CA HIS A 87 5.30 -3.08 20.64
C HIS A 87 6.50 -3.36 19.73
N ASP A 88 6.39 -4.34 18.83
CA ASP A 88 7.46 -4.68 17.89
C ASP A 88 7.76 -3.54 16.91
N ILE A 89 6.72 -2.88 16.38
CA ILE A 89 6.88 -1.69 15.53
C ILE A 89 7.58 -0.55 16.28
N SER A 90 7.23 -0.32 17.54
CA SER A 90 7.76 0.79 18.32
C SER A 90 9.20 0.55 18.79
N SER A 91 9.48 -0.65 19.30
CA SER A 91 10.70 -0.95 20.07
C SER A 91 11.73 -1.78 19.30
N ASN A 92 11.29 -2.62 18.35
CA ASN A 92 12.14 -3.64 17.73
C ASN A 92 12.34 -3.42 16.21
N ALA A 93 11.51 -2.60 15.57
CA ALA A 93 11.59 -2.34 14.14
C ALA A 93 12.90 -1.61 13.77
N ALA A 94 13.71 -2.26 12.94
CA ALA A 94 14.79 -1.59 12.24
C ALA A 94 14.23 -0.81 11.04
N VAL A 95 14.79 0.38 10.78
CA VAL A 95 14.49 1.13 9.56
C VAL A 95 15.26 0.49 8.40
N THR A 96 14.53 0.08 7.37
CA THR A 96 15.08 -0.53 6.16
C THR A 96 14.68 0.29 4.94
N MET A 97 15.61 0.45 4.00
CA MET A 97 15.33 1.12 2.73
C MET A 97 14.43 0.23 1.85
N LEU A 98 13.42 0.84 1.23
CA LEU A 98 12.52 0.17 0.29
C LEU A 98 12.78 0.69 -1.12
N ASP A 99 13.13 -0.22 -2.03
CA ASP A 99 13.26 0.11 -3.44
C ASP A 99 11.88 0.36 -4.06
N ARG A 100 11.77 1.46 -4.80
CA ARG A 100 10.58 1.81 -5.57
C ARG A 100 10.99 2.00 -7.02
N TRP A 101 10.22 1.41 -7.92
CA TRP A 101 10.53 1.36 -9.34
C TRP A 101 9.42 1.98 -10.17
N GLU A 102 9.78 2.61 -11.27
CA GLU A 102 8.83 3.26 -12.17
C GLU A 102 8.52 2.40 -13.39
N VAL A 103 7.24 2.30 -13.71
CA VAL A 103 6.75 1.69 -14.95
C VAL A 103 6.25 2.81 -15.87
N LYS A 104 6.85 2.92 -17.05
CA LYS A 104 6.44 3.87 -18.09
C LYS A 104 5.60 3.14 -19.13
N LEU A 105 4.34 3.54 -19.22
CA LEU A 105 3.36 3.00 -20.16
C LEU A 105 3.20 3.99 -21.31
N ALA A 106 3.51 3.56 -22.53
CA ALA A 106 3.33 4.34 -23.74
C ALA A 106 2.14 3.78 -24.55
N GLU A 107 1.16 4.63 -24.86
CA GLU A 107 0.13 4.31 -25.85
C GLU A 107 0.61 4.79 -27.23
N GLU A 108 0.77 3.84 -28.15
CA GLU A 108 1.15 4.12 -29.55
C GLU A 108 -0.08 4.48 -30.38
N SER A 109 0.05 5.48 -31.23
CA SER A 109 -0.95 5.78 -32.25
C SER A 109 -0.87 4.74 -33.37
N SER A 110 -1.86 4.75 -34.26
CA SER A 110 -1.83 3.96 -35.52
C SER A 110 -0.62 4.26 -36.41
N GLU A 111 0.10 5.36 -36.15
CA GLU A 111 1.33 5.76 -36.86
C GLU A 111 2.62 5.32 -36.13
N GLY A 112 2.52 4.52 -35.06
CA GLY A 112 3.68 4.03 -34.30
C GLY A 112 4.38 5.11 -33.45
N LYS A 113 3.72 6.26 -33.22
CA LYS A 113 4.26 7.32 -32.36
C LYS A 113 3.59 7.29 -30.99
N PRO A 114 4.35 7.37 -29.87
CA PRO A 114 3.75 7.47 -28.56
C PRO A 114 3.01 8.81 -28.44
N TYR A 115 1.70 8.78 -28.24
CA TYR A 115 0.90 10.00 -28.05
C TYR A 115 0.50 10.23 -26.58
N LYS A 116 0.65 9.21 -25.74
CA LYS A 116 0.35 9.31 -24.31
C LYS A 116 1.31 8.45 -23.50
N MET A 117 1.98 9.08 -22.53
CA MET A 117 2.87 8.40 -21.58
C MET A 117 2.29 8.51 -20.17
N LYS A 118 2.22 7.39 -19.46
CA LYS A 118 1.84 7.33 -18.04
C LYS A 118 2.97 6.69 -17.27
N THR A 119 3.38 7.30 -16.16
CA THR A 119 4.34 6.70 -15.23
C THR A 119 3.61 6.23 -13.99
N LYS A 120 3.98 5.05 -13.48
CA LYS A 120 3.46 4.48 -12.23
C LYS A 120 4.61 3.99 -11.37
N SER A 121 4.66 4.46 -10.13
CA SER A 121 5.58 3.95 -9.11
C SER A 121 5.04 2.66 -8.51
N MET A 122 5.92 1.67 -8.36
CA MET A 122 5.62 0.31 -7.91
C MET A 122 6.64 -0.10 -6.85
N MET A 123 6.31 -1.15 -6.08
CA MET A 123 7.20 -1.70 -5.03
C MET A 123 7.21 -3.23 -5.02
N ASN A 124 6.07 -3.89 -5.25
CA ASN A 124 5.97 -5.34 -5.19
C ASN A 124 6.24 -6.00 -6.57
N TYR A 125 5.25 -6.01 -7.46
CA TYR A 125 5.33 -6.70 -8.74
C TYR A 125 4.39 -6.06 -9.79
N LEU A 126 4.65 -6.33 -11.08
CA LEU A 126 3.77 -6.00 -12.21
C LEU A 126 3.39 -7.29 -12.93
N GLY A 127 2.09 -7.54 -13.10
CA GLY A 127 1.56 -8.64 -13.92
C GLY A 127 1.06 -8.12 -15.27
N ILE A 128 1.21 -8.94 -16.32
CA ILE A 128 0.71 -8.66 -17.67
C ILE A 128 0.17 -9.96 -18.27
N GLY A 129 -0.98 -9.88 -18.94
CA GLY A 129 -1.58 -11.02 -19.65
C GLY A 129 -2.75 -11.63 -18.88
N CYS A 130 -2.87 -12.95 -18.90
CA CYS A 130 -4.02 -13.65 -18.34
C CYS A 130 -4.14 -13.48 -16.81
N ASP A 131 -3.02 -13.47 -16.08
CA ASP A 131 -3.05 -13.29 -14.62
C ASP A 131 -3.59 -11.90 -14.24
N ALA A 132 -3.15 -10.87 -14.96
CA ALA A 132 -3.53 -9.48 -14.76
C ALA A 132 -5.00 -9.27 -15.10
N LYS A 133 -5.51 -9.96 -16.12
CA LYS A 133 -6.94 -9.96 -16.45
C LYS A 133 -7.78 -10.55 -15.31
N VAL A 134 -7.37 -11.70 -14.75
CA VAL A 134 -8.07 -12.31 -13.61
C VAL A 134 -8.02 -11.40 -12.38
N ALA A 135 -6.85 -10.83 -12.08
CA ALA A 135 -6.70 -9.87 -10.97
C ALA A 135 -7.56 -8.62 -11.16
N TYR A 136 -7.66 -8.12 -12.41
CA TYR A 136 -8.50 -6.98 -12.76
C TYR A 136 -10.00 -7.31 -12.61
N GLU A 137 -10.45 -8.45 -13.11
CA GLU A 137 -11.84 -8.90 -12.96
C GLU A 137 -12.22 -9.09 -11.49
N PHE A 138 -11.31 -9.65 -10.68
CA PHE A 138 -11.48 -9.73 -9.23
C PHE A 138 -11.60 -8.34 -8.59
N HIS A 139 -10.73 -7.40 -8.95
CA HIS A 139 -10.78 -6.03 -8.46
C HIS A 139 -12.11 -5.33 -8.80
N VAL A 140 -12.56 -5.41 -10.06
CA VAL A 140 -13.84 -4.83 -10.51
C VAL A 140 -15.02 -5.47 -9.77
N THR A 141 -15.01 -6.79 -9.62
CA THR A 141 -16.08 -7.52 -8.90
C THR A 141 -16.17 -7.07 -7.44
N ARG A 142 -15.01 -6.80 -6.83
CA ARG A 142 -14.90 -6.27 -5.47
C ARG A 142 -15.44 -4.85 -5.34
N GLU A 143 -15.18 -3.97 -6.31
CA GLU A 143 -15.75 -2.62 -6.29
C GLU A 143 -17.27 -2.63 -6.44
N ILE A 144 -17.81 -3.57 -7.22
CA ILE A 144 -19.25 -3.72 -7.44
C ILE A 144 -19.96 -4.36 -6.23
N ASN A 145 -19.30 -5.30 -5.53
CA ASN A 145 -19.90 -6.07 -4.42
C ASN A 145 -19.02 -6.01 -3.14
N PRO A 146 -18.76 -4.83 -2.56
CA PRO A 146 -17.81 -4.67 -1.47
C PRO A 146 -18.12 -5.56 -0.25
N GLU A 147 -19.39 -5.87 0.01
CA GLU A 147 -19.85 -6.72 1.11
C GLU A 147 -19.29 -8.17 1.03
N LYS A 148 -19.09 -8.68 -0.19
CA LYS A 148 -18.60 -10.06 -0.42
C LYS A 148 -17.10 -10.22 -0.21
N PHE A 149 -16.36 -9.12 -0.17
CA PHE A 149 -14.89 -9.11 -0.08
C PHE A 149 -14.39 -8.40 1.18
N SER A 150 -15.24 -8.33 2.19
CA SER A 150 -14.96 -7.71 3.49
C SER A 150 -14.00 -8.54 4.37
N SER A 151 -13.71 -9.79 3.99
CA SER A 151 -12.73 -10.63 4.68
C SER A 151 -11.89 -11.47 3.69
N GLN A 152 -10.67 -11.82 4.08
CA GLN A 152 -9.81 -12.73 3.31
C GLN A 152 -10.41 -14.15 3.18
N VAL A 153 -11.37 -14.50 4.04
CA VAL A 153 -11.98 -15.85 4.10
C VAL A 153 -12.97 -16.10 2.95
N HIS A 154 -13.54 -15.06 2.35
CA HIS A 154 -14.55 -15.19 1.29
C HIS A 154 -13.96 -15.25 -0.14
N ILE A 155 -12.63 -15.38 -0.27
CA ILE A 155 -11.94 -15.23 -1.57
C ILE A 155 -11.77 -16.58 -2.32
N LEU A 156 -12.15 -17.72 -1.74
CA LEU A 156 -12.12 -19.02 -2.43
C LEU A 156 -13.52 -19.46 -2.86
N PRO A 157 -13.69 -20.02 -4.08
CA PRO A 157 -14.91 -20.70 -4.44
C PRO A 157 -15.10 -21.95 -3.54
N PRO A 158 -16.35 -22.43 -3.36
CA PRO A 158 -16.62 -23.69 -2.67
C PRO A 158 -15.94 -24.89 -3.33
#